data_AF-A0A2J7RF44-F1
#
_entry.id   AF-A0A2J7RF44-F1
#
_cell.length_a   1.000
_cell.length_b   1.000
_cell.length_c   1.000
_cell.angle_alpha   90.00
_cell.angle_beta   90.00
_cell.angle_gamma   90.00
#
_symmetry.space_group_name_H-M   'P 1'
#
loop_
_entity.id
_entity.type
_entity.pdbx_description
1 polymer ?
#
loop_
_entity_poly.entity_id
_entity_poly.type
_entity_poly.pdbx_seq_one_letter_code
_entity_poly.pdbx_strand_id
1 'polypeptide(L)'
;MRPLLLTLGDYRNLSLNGAKRLSYLTQLFPSSFNEKLCEQLLQHLKKLLEVAILAHKGVSKNGENEQKIATIIGIFHQIPAATPKFIDILCRLVLQTEKSLLVEASSPFREPLMKFLLRFPQETIDLFLHDNNIKDQQWSRYLEFMIKHKDGKPFRDVLQNSSMRLINLALGNSSQQPLQP
;
A
#
# COMPACT_ATOMS: atom_id res chain seq x y z
N MET A 1 0.82 -9.69 27.12
CA MET A 1 0.68 -9.75 25.64
C MET A 1 -0.78 -9.89 25.17
N ARG A 2 -1.60 -10.79 25.73
CA ARG A 2 -3.04 -10.94 25.40
C ARG A 2 -3.93 -9.66 25.45
N PRO A 3 -3.79 -8.71 26.40
CA PRO A 3 -4.77 -7.63 26.52
C PRO A 3 -4.77 -6.63 25.35
N LEU A 4 -3.61 -6.39 24.71
CA LEU A 4 -3.51 -5.49 23.55
C LEU A 4 -4.11 -6.07 22.27
N LEU A 5 -3.99 -7.39 22.07
CA LEU A 5 -4.66 -8.11 20.98
C LEU A 5 -6.19 -8.08 21.15
N LEU A 6 -6.68 -8.13 22.38
CA LEU A 6 -8.11 -7.98 22.70
C LEU A 6 -8.61 -6.54 22.46
N THR A 7 -7.75 -5.53 22.64
CA THR A 7 -8.11 -4.12 22.37
C THR A 7 -8.21 -3.81 20.87
N LEU A 8 -7.65 -4.68 20.00
CA LEU A 8 -7.75 -4.57 18.54
C LEU A 8 -9.07 -5.11 17.98
N GLY A 9 -9.98 -5.59 18.83
CA GLY A 9 -11.31 -6.03 18.40
C GLY A 9 -12.19 -4.91 17.84
N ASP A 10 -11.99 -3.65 18.23
CA ASP A 10 -12.82 -2.53 17.79
C ASP A 10 -11.98 -1.40 17.17
N TYR A 11 -12.29 -1.04 15.92
CA TYR A 11 -11.61 -0.02 15.13
C TYR A 11 -11.67 1.38 15.77
N ARG A 12 -12.72 1.64 16.56
CA ARG A 12 -12.93 2.92 17.25
C ARG A 12 -11.97 3.13 18.42
N ASN A 13 -11.46 2.04 19.00
CA ASN A 13 -10.55 2.11 20.15
C ASN A 13 -9.07 2.27 19.74
N LEU A 14 -8.75 2.19 18.45
CA LEU A 14 -7.38 2.36 17.97
C LEU A 14 -7.04 3.85 17.84
N SER A 15 -6.50 4.42 18.92
CA SER A 15 -5.90 5.76 18.91
C SER A 15 -4.55 5.78 18.19
N LEU A 16 -4.04 6.97 17.83
CA LEU A 16 -2.70 7.11 17.21
C LEU A 16 -1.61 6.52 18.12
N ASN A 17 -1.72 6.75 19.43
CA ASN A 17 -0.81 6.17 20.42
C ASN A 17 -0.94 4.65 20.49
N GLY A 18 -2.15 4.11 20.34
CA GLY A 18 -2.39 2.67 20.21
C GLY A 18 -1.69 2.07 18.98
N ALA A 19 -1.82 2.71 17.81
CA ALA A 19 -1.14 2.27 16.59
C ALA A 19 0.39 2.32 16.72
N LYS A 20 0.94 3.38 17.34
CA LYS A 20 2.39 3.48 17.61
C LYS A 20 2.89 2.40 18.55
N ARG A 21 2.15 2.13 19.64
CA ARG A 21 2.47 1.05 20.59
C ARG A 21 2.41 -0.32 19.90
N LEU A 22 1.42 -0.55 19.05
CA LEU A 22 1.33 -1.78 18.28
C LEU A 22 2.53 -1.94 17.34
N SER A 23 2.89 -0.89 16.59
CA SER A 23 4.08 -0.85 15.75
C SER A 23 5.36 -1.18 16.52
N TYR A 24 5.52 -0.64 17.72
CA TYR A 24 6.67 -0.97 18.56
C TYR A 24 6.67 -2.44 19.01
N LEU A 25 5.51 -2.98 19.38
CA LEU A 25 5.40 -4.38 19.77
C LEU A 25 5.62 -5.34 18.60
N THR A 26 5.18 -5.00 17.39
CA THR A 26 5.42 -5.79 16.18
C THR A 26 6.90 -5.80 15.78
N GLN A 27 7.65 -4.74 16.10
CA GLN A 27 9.11 -4.74 15.95
C GLN A 27 9.81 -5.62 17.00
N LEU A 28 9.35 -5.60 18.25
CA LEU A 28 9.96 -6.38 19.33
C LEU A 28 9.64 -7.87 19.27
N PHE A 29 8.41 -8.21 18.88
CA PHE A 29 7.91 -9.58 18.88
C PHE A 29 7.16 -9.92 17.58
N PRO A 30 7.82 -9.83 16.41
CA PRO A 30 7.18 -10.01 15.11
C PRO A 30 6.47 -11.36 14.97
N SER A 31 7.04 -12.42 15.54
CA SER A 31 6.50 -13.79 15.52
C SER A 31 5.30 -14.01 16.45
N SER A 32 5.01 -13.06 17.35
CA SER A 32 3.81 -13.12 18.20
C SER A 32 2.53 -12.74 17.45
N PHE A 33 2.67 -12.19 16.23
CA PHE A 33 1.57 -11.71 15.42
C PHE A 33 1.30 -12.67 14.26
N ASN A 34 0.03 -13.00 14.08
CA ASN A 34 -0.43 -13.95 13.07
C ASN A 34 -1.22 -13.26 11.96
N GLU A 35 -1.53 -14.03 10.92
CA GLU A 35 -2.28 -13.55 9.75
C GLU A 35 -3.67 -13.02 10.10
N LYS A 36 -4.34 -13.60 11.11
CA LYS A 36 -5.65 -13.14 11.59
C LYS A 36 -5.59 -11.70 12.10
N LEU A 37 -4.49 -11.29 12.74
CA LEU A 37 -4.32 -9.90 13.12
C LEU A 37 -4.15 -9.00 11.88
N CYS A 38 -3.38 -9.42 10.88
CA CYS A 38 -3.24 -8.64 9.64
C CYS A 38 -4.60 -8.40 8.98
N GLU A 39 -5.48 -9.39 8.98
CA GLU A 39 -6.85 -9.27 8.45
C GLU A 39 -7.70 -8.28 9.27
N GLN A 40 -7.61 -8.32 10.60
CA GLN A 40 -8.28 -7.33 11.46
C GLN A 40 -7.75 -5.91 11.23
N LEU A 41 -6.42 -5.74 11.18
CA LEU A 41 -5.79 -4.46 10.87
C LEU A 41 -6.21 -3.93 9.50
N LEU A 42 -6.37 -4.81 8.51
CA LEU A 42 -6.84 -4.45 7.19
C LEU A 42 -8.29 -3.95 7.21
N GLN A 43 -9.17 -4.61 7.98
CA GLN A 43 -10.55 -4.14 8.15
C GLN A 43 -10.60 -2.76 8.82
N HIS A 44 -9.75 -2.54 9.82
CA HIS A 44 -9.62 -1.24 10.49
C HIS A 44 -9.08 -0.17 9.54
N LEU A 45 -8.05 -0.50 8.76
CA LEU A 45 -7.45 0.39 7.77
C LEU A 45 -8.49 0.83 6.73
N LYS A 46 -9.31 -0.09 6.21
CA LYS A 46 -10.40 0.22 5.26
C LYS A 46 -11.36 1.28 5.81
N LYS A 47 -11.85 1.09 7.04
CA LYS A 47 -12.75 2.04 7.70
C LYS A 47 -12.09 3.39 7.95
N LEU A 48 -10.83 3.40 8.38
CA LEU A 48 -10.09 4.63 8.64
C LEU A 48 -9.86 5.44 7.36
N LEU A 49 -9.53 4.78 6.25
CA LEU A 49 -9.38 5.41 4.94
C LEU A 49 -10.71 5.98 4.44
N GLU A 50 -11.81 5.24 4.59
CA GLU A 50 -13.15 5.72 4.24
C GLU A 50 -13.53 6.99 5.02
N VAL A 51 -13.29 6.99 6.33
CA VAL A 51 -13.50 8.17 7.18
C VAL A 51 -12.59 9.33 6.76
N ALA A 52 -11.33 9.07 6.40
CA ALA A 52 -10.41 10.11 5.93
C ALA A 52 -10.88 10.75 4.63
N ILE A 53 -11.38 9.95 3.67
CA ILE A 53 -11.94 10.45 2.40
C ILE A 53 -13.17 11.32 2.65
N LEU A 54 -14.06 10.90 3.55
CA LEU A 54 -15.25 11.69 3.93
C LEU A 54 -14.85 12.97 4.65
N ALA A 55 -13.87 12.91 5.55
CA ALA A 55 -13.39 14.06 6.31
C ALA A 55 -12.66 15.09 5.44
N HIS A 56 -11.99 14.68 4.35
CA HIS A 56 -11.34 15.58 3.40
C HIS A 56 -12.33 16.43 2.58
N LYS A 57 -13.58 15.96 2.43
CA LYS A 57 -14.67 16.80 1.91
C LYS A 57 -15.15 17.84 2.94
N GLY A 58 -14.64 17.78 4.17
CA GLY A 58 -14.76 18.80 5.21
C GLY A 58 -13.40 19.36 5.62
N VAL A 59 -13.38 20.33 6.53
CA VAL A 59 -12.15 20.97 7.01
C VAL A 59 -11.54 20.09 8.12
N SER A 60 -10.76 19.07 7.76
CA SER A 60 -9.99 18.27 8.72
C SER A 60 -8.70 18.99 9.10
N LYS A 61 -8.57 19.43 10.37
CA LYS A 61 -7.53 20.40 10.79
C LYS A 61 -6.22 19.81 11.33
N ASN A 62 -6.10 18.51 11.61
CA ASN A 62 -5.01 18.05 12.51
C ASN A 62 -4.10 16.91 12.02
N GLY A 63 -4.26 16.31 10.83
CA GLY A 63 -3.30 15.31 10.29
C GLY A 63 -3.15 13.99 11.09
N GLU A 64 -3.82 13.87 12.23
CA GLU A 64 -3.65 12.76 13.18
C GLU A 64 -4.18 11.43 12.59
N ASN A 65 -5.27 11.51 11.84
CA ASN A 65 -5.87 10.34 11.19
C ASN A 65 -4.96 9.80 10.09
N GLU A 66 -4.36 10.68 9.29
CA GLU A 66 -3.39 10.36 8.26
C GLU A 66 -2.16 9.68 8.88
N GLN A 67 -1.65 10.21 9.99
CA GLN A 67 -0.51 9.61 10.67
C GLN A 67 -0.85 8.26 11.32
N LYS A 68 -2.08 8.09 11.80
CA LYS A 68 -2.59 6.80 12.31
C LYS A 68 -2.64 5.76 11.21
N ILE A 69 -3.22 6.11 10.06
CA ILE A 69 -3.31 5.27 8.86
C ILE A 69 -1.90 4.88 8.38
N ALA A 70 -1.00 5.85 8.25
CA ALA A 70 0.39 5.62 7.86
C ALA A 70 1.10 4.64 8.82
N THR A 71 0.87 4.79 10.13
CA THR A 71 1.42 3.87 11.13
C THR A 71 0.88 2.45 10.96
N ILE A 72 -0.42 2.30 10.69
CA ILE A 72 -1.05 0.98 10.49
C ILE A 72 -0.51 0.30 9.23
N ILE A 73 -0.37 1.01 8.12
CA ILE A 73 0.24 0.47 6.90
C ILE A 73 1.66 -0.01 7.20
N GLY A 74 2.42 0.77 7.97
CA GLY A 74 3.77 0.41 8.40
C GLY A 74 3.84 -0.87 9.23
N ILE A 75 2.78 -1.27 9.93
CA ILE A 75 2.78 -2.50 10.71
C ILE A 75 2.86 -3.75 9.80
N PHE A 76 2.29 -3.71 8.59
CA PHE A 76 2.31 -4.85 7.67
C PHE A 76 3.73 -5.25 7.25
N HIS A 77 4.66 -4.30 7.13
CA HIS A 77 6.06 -4.63 6.82
C HIS A 77 6.78 -5.33 7.98
N GLN A 78 6.30 -5.17 9.20
CA GLN A 78 6.93 -5.68 10.42
C GLN A 78 6.44 -7.09 10.78
N ILE A 79 5.25 -7.47 10.31
CA ILE A 79 4.66 -8.79 10.61
C ILE A 79 5.14 -9.80 9.56
N PRO A 80 5.94 -10.82 9.92
CA PRO A 80 6.44 -11.81 8.97
C PRO A 80 5.32 -12.62 8.31
N ALA A 81 4.24 -12.87 9.06
CA ALA A 81 3.03 -13.56 8.61
C ALA A 81 2.19 -12.77 7.58
N ALA A 82 2.55 -11.51 7.28
CA ALA A 82 1.93 -10.77 6.19
C ALA A 82 2.43 -11.33 4.85
N THR A 83 1.55 -12.07 4.16
CA THR A 83 1.82 -12.71 2.88
C THR A 83 1.63 -11.76 1.69
N PRO A 84 2.10 -12.10 0.47
CA PRO A 84 1.88 -11.30 -0.73
C PRO A 84 0.41 -11.01 -1.05
N LYS A 85 -0.55 -11.77 -0.50
CA LYS A 85 -1.99 -11.56 -0.70
C LYS A 85 -2.45 -10.15 -0.31
N PHE A 86 -1.74 -9.49 0.61
CA PHE A 86 -2.06 -8.15 1.05
C PHE A 86 -1.55 -7.05 0.10
N ILE A 87 -0.65 -7.36 -0.83
CA ILE A 87 -0.05 -6.39 -1.77
C ILE A 87 -1.15 -5.71 -2.60
N ASP A 88 -1.94 -6.50 -3.35
CA ASP A 88 -2.99 -5.95 -4.22
C ASP A 88 -4.00 -5.12 -3.42
N ILE A 89 -4.44 -5.63 -2.27
CA ILE A 89 -5.45 -4.97 -1.45
C ILE A 89 -4.91 -3.64 -0.88
N LEU A 90 -3.69 -3.62 -0.35
CA LEU A 90 -3.09 -2.41 0.22
C LEU A 90 -2.80 -1.38 -0.87
N CYS A 91 -2.26 -1.79 -2.02
CA CYS A 91 -2.04 -0.90 -3.15
C CYS A 91 -3.36 -0.26 -3.61
N ARG A 92 -4.41 -1.04 -3.83
CA ARG A 92 -5.72 -0.50 -4.23
C ARG A 92 -6.25 0.50 -3.22
N LEU A 93 -6.23 0.16 -1.93
CA LEU A 93 -6.73 1.03 -0.87
C LEU A 93 -5.96 2.35 -0.79
N VAL A 94 -4.64 2.31 -0.78
CA VAL A 94 -3.81 3.51 -0.68
C VAL A 94 -3.95 4.37 -1.93
N LEU A 95 -3.84 3.79 -3.12
CA LEU A 95 -3.92 4.52 -4.38
C LEU A 95 -5.32 5.14 -4.61
N GLN A 96 -6.40 4.44 -4.27
CA GLN A 96 -7.75 5.00 -4.32
C GLN A 96 -7.94 6.14 -3.32
N THR A 97 -7.35 6.03 -2.13
CA THR A 97 -7.43 7.08 -1.12
C THR A 97 -6.63 8.30 -1.56
N GLU A 98 -5.41 8.13 -2.06
CA GLU A 98 -4.60 9.23 -2.62
C GLU A 98 -5.33 9.98 -3.72
N LYS A 99 -5.93 9.25 -4.67
CA LYS A 99 -6.74 9.83 -5.74
C LYS A 99 -7.94 10.59 -5.20
N SER A 100 -8.59 10.08 -4.15
CA SER A 100 -9.77 10.72 -3.54
C SER A 100 -9.42 11.95 -2.72
N LEU A 101 -8.22 11.99 -2.15
CA LEU A 101 -7.69 13.09 -1.35
C LEU A 101 -6.93 14.12 -2.20
N LEU A 102 -6.64 13.84 -3.48
CA LEU A 102 -5.85 14.71 -4.37
C LEU A 102 -4.44 15.04 -3.83
N VAL A 103 -3.85 14.18 -2.99
CA VAL A 103 -2.56 14.39 -2.31
C VAL A 103 -1.45 13.47 -2.85
N GLU A 104 -1.34 13.35 -4.16
CA GLU A 104 -0.50 12.33 -4.78
C GLU A 104 0.98 12.44 -4.38
N ALA A 105 1.65 13.59 -4.59
CA ALA A 105 3.08 13.71 -4.33
C ALA A 105 3.44 13.83 -2.83
N SER A 106 2.52 14.32 -2.00
CA SER A 106 2.71 14.58 -0.57
C SER A 106 2.05 13.53 0.33
N SER A 107 1.58 12.41 -0.25
CA SER A 107 0.85 11.40 0.50
C SER A 107 1.73 10.77 1.60
N PRO A 108 1.27 10.80 2.87
CA PRO A 108 1.98 10.19 3.98
C PRO A 108 1.91 8.65 3.96
N PHE A 109 1.15 8.06 3.03
CA PHE A 109 0.93 6.62 2.93
C PHE A 109 1.95 5.91 2.03
N ARG A 110 2.61 6.66 1.13
CA ARG A 110 3.51 6.06 0.12
C ARG A 110 4.70 5.34 0.73
N GLU A 111 5.36 5.99 1.67
CA GLU A 111 6.53 5.47 2.38
C GLU A 111 6.23 4.19 3.18
N PRO A 112 5.21 4.16 4.04
CA PRO A 112 4.79 2.93 4.71
C PRO A 112 4.44 1.79 3.75
N LEU A 113 3.73 2.08 2.66
CA LEU A 113 3.37 1.07 1.67
C LEU A 113 4.61 0.52 0.98
N MET A 114 5.52 1.39 0.53
CA MET A 114 6.75 1.00 -0.16
C MET A 114 7.59 0.04 0.69
N LYS A 115 7.70 0.29 2.00
CA LYS A 115 8.42 -0.61 2.92
C LYS A 115 7.85 -2.02 2.95
N PHE A 116 6.52 -2.17 2.83
CA PHE A 116 5.90 -3.48 2.73
C PHE A 116 6.19 -4.13 1.38
N LEU A 117 6.06 -3.37 0.28
CA LEU A 117 6.32 -3.86 -1.08
C LEU A 117 7.76 -4.33 -1.30
N LEU A 118 8.73 -3.71 -0.62
CA LEU A 118 10.15 -4.11 -0.68
C LEU A 118 10.39 -5.55 -0.20
N ARG A 119 9.47 -6.15 0.59
CA ARG A 119 9.56 -7.56 0.98
C ARG A 119 9.24 -8.53 -0.16
N PHE A 120 8.50 -8.05 -1.17
CA PHE A 120 7.95 -8.86 -2.27
C PHE A 120 8.13 -8.13 -3.61
N PRO A 121 9.38 -7.86 -4.02
CA PRO A 121 9.65 -7.02 -5.18
C PRO A 121 9.15 -7.66 -6.48
N GLN A 122 9.21 -8.99 -6.60
CA GLN A 122 8.73 -9.73 -7.76
C GLN A 122 7.21 -9.59 -7.91
N GLU A 123 6.47 -9.99 -6.89
CA GLU A 123 5.01 -9.96 -6.86
C GLU A 123 4.47 -8.53 -7.02
N THR A 124 5.17 -7.55 -6.44
CA THR A 124 4.83 -6.14 -6.62
C THR A 124 4.97 -5.72 -8.08
N ILE A 125 6.11 -5.94 -8.73
CA ILE A 125 6.29 -5.56 -10.13
C ILE A 125 5.31 -6.30 -11.03
N ASP A 126 5.07 -7.58 -10.80
CA ASP A 126 4.11 -8.37 -11.57
C ASP A 126 2.69 -7.81 -11.51
N LEU A 127 2.28 -7.30 -10.34
CA LEU A 127 1.00 -6.62 -10.15
C LEU A 127 0.95 -5.27 -10.88
N PHE A 128 2.00 -4.45 -10.77
CA PHE A 128 2.03 -3.12 -11.41
C PHE A 128 2.12 -3.22 -12.94
N LEU A 129 2.75 -4.27 -13.48
CA LEU A 129 2.84 -4.56 -14.91
C LEU A 129 1.64 -5.34 -15.47
N HIS A 130 0.57 -5.52 -14.69
CA HIS A 130 -0.66 -6.10 -15.20
C HIS A 130 -1.37 -5.09 -16.12
N ASP A 131 -1.93 -5.54 -17.25
CA ASP A 131 -2.47 -4.66 -18.32
C ASP A 131 -3.44 -3.57 -17.83
N ASN A 132 -4.29 -3.90 -16.85
CA ASN A 132 -5.24 -2.95 -16.28
C ASN A 132 -4.57 -1.91 -15.37
N ASN A 133 -3.54 -2.32 -14.62
CA ASN A 133 -2.88 -1.47 -13.65
C ASN A 133 -1.87 -0.54 -14.34
N ILE A 134 -1.12 -1.02 -15.33
CA ILE A 134 -0.16 -0.18 -16.05
C ILE A 134 -0.83 0.95 -16.84
N LYS A 135 -2.06 0.74 -17.32
CA LYS A 135 -2.87 1.77 -17.99
C LYS A 135 -3.49 2.78 -17.04
N ASP A 136 -3.61 2.45 -15.75
CA ASP A 136 -4.14 3.38 -14.76
C ASP A 136 -3.07 4.40 -14.35
N GLN A 137 -3.44 5.68 -14.45
CA GLN A 137 -2.53 6.81 -14.17
C GLN A 137 -2.00 6.79 -12.74
N GLN A 138 -2.80 6.40 -11.75
CA GLN A 138 -2.39 6.41 -10.34
C GLN A 138 -1.36 5.32 -10.06
N TRP A 139 -1.56 4.12 -10.63
CA TRP A 139 -0.62 3.02 -10.52
C TRP A 139 0.69 3.34 -11.22
N SER A 140 0.65 3.92 -12.42
CA SER A 140 1.83 4.38 -13.16
C SER A 140 2.64 5.42 -12.36
N ARG A 141 1.98 6.41 -11.77
CA ARG A 141 2.65 7.44 -10.93
C ARG A 141 3.30 6.83 -9.69
N TYR A 142 2.65 5.86 -9.05
CA TYR A 142 3.23 5.19 -7.89
C TYR A 142 4.41 4.28 -8.28
N LEU A 143 4.32 3.60 -9.42
CA LEU A 143 5.44 2.84 -9.98
C LEU A 143 6.66 3.75 -10.24
N GLU A 144 6.44 4.92 -10.83
CA GLU A 144 7.48 5.92 -11.04
C GLU A 144 8.12 6.36 -9.71
N PHE A 145 7.29 6.63 -8.69
CA PHE A 145 7.76 6.93 -7.34
C PHE A 145 8.64 5.79 -6.78
N MET A 146 8.20 4.53 -6.88
CA MET A 146 8.96 3.37 -6.40
C MET A 146 10.31 3.23 -7.11
N ILE A 147 10.33 3.41 -8.43
CA ILE A 147 11.54 3.27 -9.25
C ILE A 147 12.53 4.41 -8.98
N LYS A 148 12.06 5.64 -8.77
CA LYS A 148 12.92 6.80 -8.46
C LYS A 148 13.39 6.82 -7.01
N HIS A 149 12.74 6.07 -6.12
CA HIS A 149 13.11 6.05 -4.72
C HIS A 149 14.51 5.45 -4.49
N LYS A 150 15.23 5.97 -3.49
CA LYS A 150 16.57 5.54 -3.10
C LYS A 150 16.65 4.03 -2.86
N ASP A 151 15.69 3.49 -2.12
CA ASP A 151 15.59 2.07 -1.76
C ASP A 151 14.93 1.22 -2.84
N GLY A 152 14.57 1.81 -3.99
CA GLY A 152 13.87 1.13 -5.09
C GLY A 152 14.72 0.16 -5.90
N LYS A 153 15.97 -0.13 -5.48
CA LYS A 153 16.88 -1.02 -6.22
C LYS A 153 16.27 -2.41 -6.48
N PRO A 154 15.66 -3.10 -5.50
CA PRO A 154 15.06 -4.42 -5.74
C PRO A 154 13.99 -4.40 -6.83
N PHE A 155 13.20 -3.32 -6.93
CA PHE A 155 12.20 -3.16 -7.99
C PHE A 155 12.86 -2.96 -9.35
N ARG A 156 13.92 -2.15 -9.42
CA ARG A 156 14.69 -1.92 -10.66
C ARG A 156 15.34 -3.20 -11.16
N ASP A 157 15.90 -4.01 -10.27
CA ASP A 157 16.54 -5.28 -10.63
C ASP A 157 15.52 -6.26 -11.24
N VAL A 158 14.31 -6.37 -10.65
CA VAL A 158 13.22 -7.18 -11.19
C VAL A 158 12.74 -6.67 -12.55
N LEU A 159 12.61 -5.35 -12.71
CA LEU A 159 12.21 -4.74 -13.98
C LEU A 159 13.24 -4.97 -15.09
N GLN A 160 14.53 -4.88 -14.78
CA GLN A 160 15.61 -5.17 -15.74
C GLN A 160 15.54 -6.62 -16.23
N ASN A 161 15.30 -7.56 -15.32
CA ASN A 161 15.11 -8.98 -15.64
C ASN A 161 13.82 -9.24 -16.43
N SER A 162 12.84 -8.33 -16.37
CA SER A 162 11.55 -8.41 -17.06
C SER A 162 11.48 -7.56 -18.34
N SER A 163 12.62 -7.16 -18.87
CA SER A 163 12.74 -6.25 -20.03
C SER A 163 11.92 -6.66 -21.26
N MET A 164 11.87 -7.95 -21.60
CA MET A 164 11.03 -8.43 -22.72
C MET A 164 9.53 -8.21 -22.50
N ARG A 165 9.04 -8.33 -21.25
CA ARG A 165 7.63 -8.08 -20.93
C ARG A 165 7.30 -6.59 -21.05
N LEU A 166 8.21 -5.70 -20.65
CA LEU A 166 8.07 -4.26 -20.84
C LEU A 166 8.03 -3.89 -22.33
N ILE A 167 8.92 -4.51 -23.13
CA ILE A 167 8.94 -4.32 -24.59
C ILE A 167 7.60 -4.79 -25.18
N ASN A 168 7.08 -5.95 -24.79
CA ASN A 168 5.79 -6.44 -25.29
C ASN A 168 4.61 -5.58 -24.83
N LEU A 169 4.63 -5.00 -23.62
CA LEU A 169 3.62 -4.06 -23.16
C LEU A 169 3.69 -2.72 -23.93
N ALA A 170 4.89 -2.26 -24.26
CA ALA A 170 5.09 -1.05 -25.05
C ALA A 170 4.69 -1.25 -26.52
N LEU A 171 5.05 -2.41 -27.12
CA LEU A 171 4.78 -2.74 -28.52
C LEU A 171 3.36 -3.28 -28.74
N GLY A 172 2.78 -3.99 -27.77
CA GLY A 172 1.43 -4.58 -27.85
C GLY A 172 0.30 -3.54 -27.88
N ASN A 173 0.58 -2.28 -27.54
CA ASN A 173 -0.34 -1.16 -27.74
C ASN A 173 -0.24 -0.53 -29.14
N SER A 174 0.63 -1.03 -30.05
CA SER A 174 0.71 -0.54 -31.44
C SER A 174 -0.17 -1.31 -32.43
N SER A 175 -0.97 -2.28 -31.96
CA SER A 175 -1.73 -3.21 -32.82
C SER A 175 -3.25 -3.18 -32.58
N GLN A 176 -3.88 -2.01 -32.46
CA GLN A 176 -5.34 -1.89 -32.65
C GLN A 176 -5.73 -0.63 -33.43
N GLN A 177 -5.56 -0.69 -34.75
CA GLN A 177 -6.53 -0.18 -35.73
C GLN A 177 -6.22 -0.77 -37.12
N PRO A 178 -6.86 -1.87 -37.53
CA PRO A 178 -7.04 -2.13 -38.95
C PRO A 178 -8.06 -1.12 -39.49
N LEU A 179 -7.61 -0.35 -40.47
CA LEU A 179 -8.44 0.49 -41.34
C LEU A 179 -9.71 -0.27 -41.77
N GLN A 180 -10.88 0.35 -41.63
CA GLN A 180 -12.04 -0.04 -42.42
C GLN A 180 -12.36 1.07 -43.44
N PRO A 181 -12.68 0.69 -44.69
CA PRO A 181 -12.98 1.60 -45.79
C PRO A 181 -14.31 2.35 -45.62
#